data_AF-A0A2H0UXP3-F1
#
_entry.id   AF-A0A2H0UXP3-F1
#
_cell.length_a   1.000
_cell.length_b   1.000
_cell.length_c   1.000
_cell.angle_alpha   90.00
_cell.angle_beta   90.00
_cell.angle_gamma   90.00
#
_symmetry.space_group_name_H-M   'P 1'
#
loop_
_entity.id
_entity.type
_entity.pdbx_description
1 polymer ?
#
loop_
_entity_poly.entity_id
_entity_poly.type
_entity_poly.pdbx_seq_one_letter_code
_entity_poly.pdbx_strand_id
1 'polypeptide(L)'
;MKKNILLIIILAIVVVGAGSFYGGLQYGKSKSPAGGGLANLSAEQRQARFQQMGGANAAGQRGVRAGNGFTVGEILAKDANSITVKLNDGGSKIVFIATSTQVMKSAVGSLDDLIVGENISVNGAANQDGSITAQSIQLRPASASKLN
;
A
#
# COMPACT_ATOMS: atom_id res chain seq x y z
N MET A 1 -29.97 -45.19 22.14
CA MET A 1 -29.15 -45.60 20.97
C MET A 1 -28.73 -44.40 20.11
N LYS A 2 -29.63 -43.52 19.66
CA LYS A 2 -29.29 -42.37 18.78
C LYS A 2 -28.39 -41.28 19.43
N LYS A 3 -28.55 -41.01 20.74
CA LYS A 3 -27.70 -40.04 21.47
C LYS A 3 -26.24 -40.47 21.59
N ASN A 4 -25.98 -41.76 21.72
CA ASN A 4 -24.61 -42.31 21.82
C ASN A 4 -23.91 -42.21 20.46
N ILE A 5 -24.64 -42.42 19.35
CA ILE A 5 -24.15 -42.20 17.99
C ILE A 5 -23.82 -40.71 17.76
N LEU A 6 -24.69 -39.80 18.22
CA LEU A 6 -24.44 -38.35 18.14
C LEU A 6 -23.17 -37.94 18.91
N LEU A 7 -22.97 -38.48 20.11
CA LEU A 7 -21.77 -38.24 20.92
C LEU A 7 -20.50 -38.77 20.25
N ILE A 8 -20.55 -39.95 19.63
CA ILE A 8 -19.41 -40.52 18.90
C ILE A 8 -19.05 -39.66 17.68
N ILE A 9 -20.05 -39.15 16.95
CA ILE A 9 -19.84 -38.26 15.79
C ILE A 9 -19.19 -36.94 16.23
N ILE A 10 -19.68 -36.33 17.31
CA ILE A 10 -19.10 -35.09 17.85
C ILE A 10 -17.65 -35.33 18.30
N LEU A 11 -17.39 -36.44 19.00
CA LEU A 11 -16.03 -36.80 19.43
C LEU A 11 -15.10 -37.00 18.22
N ALA A 12 -15.56 -37.67 17.17
CA ALA A 12 -14.80 -37.90 15.95
C ALA A 12 -14.47 -36.57 15.24
N ILE A 13 -15.43 -35.64 15.13
CA ILE A 13 -15.21 -34.32 14.51
C ILE A 13 -14.19 -33.50 15.32
N VAL A 14 -14.26 -33.53 16.66
CA VAL A 14 -13.30 -32.81 17.51
C VAL A 14 -11.89 -33.39 17.36
N VAL A 15 -11.74 -34.72 17.33
CA VAL A 15 -10.44 -35.37 17.16
C VAL A 15 -9.85 -35.09 15.77
N VAL A 16 -10.66 -35.16 14.71
CA VAL A 16 -10.21 -34.86 13.34
C VAL A 16 -9.89 -33.37 13.16
N GLY A 17 -10.70 -32.47 13.74
CA GLY A 17 -10.47 -31.03 13.72
C GLY A 17 -9.20 -30.62 14.47
N ALA A 18 -8.98 -31.17 15.67
CA ALA A 18 -7.77 -30.92 16.45
C ALA A 18 -6.52 -31.51 15.77
N GLY A 19 -6.61 -32.72 15.20
CA GLY A 19 -5.50 -33.37 14.50
C GLY A 19 -5.10 -32.66 13.21
N SER A 20 -6.07 -32.20 12.42
CA SER A 20 -5.81 -31.44 11.19
C SER A 20 -5.25 -30.03 11.46
N PHE A 21 -5.75 -29.35 12.49
CA PHE A 21 -5.21 -28.06 12.91
C PHE A 21 -3.77 -28.19 13.44
N TYR A 22 -3.50 -29.18 14.30
CA TYR A 22 -2.16 -29.42 14.85
C TYR A 22 -1.16 -29.89 13.78
N GLY A 23 -1.60 -30.80 12.88
CA GLY A 23 -0.81 -31.26 11.74
C GLY A 23 -0.48 -30.12 10.77
N GLY A 24 -1.46 -29.24 10.50
CA GLY A 24 -1.25 -28.03 9.69
C GLY A 24 -0.26 -27.06 10.33
N LEU A 25 -0.32 -26.85 11.65
CA LEU A 25 0.62 -25.98 12.37
C LEU A 25 2.06 -26.50 12.34
N GLN A 26 2.27 -27.82 12.52
CA GLN A 26 3.60 -28.42 12.42
C GLN A 26 4.16 -28.44 10.99
N TYR A 27 3.30 -28.71 10.00
CA TYR A 27 3.70 -28.65 8.60
C TYR A 27 4.04 -27.22 8.15
N GLY A 28 3.37 -26.20 8.71
CA GLY A 28 3.71 -24.79 8.50
C GLY A 28 5.06 -24.39 9.12
N LYS A 29 5.41 -24.95 10.28
CA LYS A 29 6.73 -24.72 10.91
C LYS A 29 7.88 -25.35 10.14
N SER A 30 7.69 -26.49 9.47
CA SER A 30 8.74 -27.12 8.66
C SER A 30 8.93 -26.49 7.26
N LYS A 31 8.02 -25.61 6.83
CA LYS A 31 8.12 -24.87 5.55
C LYS A 31 8.29 -23.36 5.68
N SER A 32 8.34 -22.83 6.89
CA SER A 32 8.80 -21.46 7.09
C SER A 32 10.32 -21.46 7.01
N PRO A 33 10.97 -20.78 6.03
CA PRO A 33 12.38 -20.45 6.17
C PRO A 33 12.46 -19.47 7.34
N ALA A 34 12.59 -20.02 8.54
CA ALA A 34 12.94 -19.25 9.72
C ALA A 34 14.12 -18.37 9.29
N GLY A 35 13.97 -17.05 9.47
CA GLY A 35 15.01 -16.06 9.25
C GLY A 35 16.19 -16.29 10.19
N GLY A 36 16.96 -17.33 9.90
CA GLY A 36 18.04 -17.87 10.74
C GLY A 36 19.35 -18.01 9.95
N GLY A 37 19.55 -17.19 8.93
CA GLY A 37 20.71 -17.27 8.05
C GLY A 37 21.64 -16.05 8.08
N LEU A 38 21.39 -15.05 8.93
CA LEU A 38 22.20 -13.82 8.98
C LEU A 38 22.88 -13.53 10.32
N ALA A 39 22.44 -14.22 11.38
CA ALA A 39 22.99 -14.03 12.72
C ALA A 39 24.39 -14.67 12.89
N ASN A 40 24.71 -15.70 12.09
CA ASN A 40 25.98 -16.44 12.16
C ASN A 40 26.94 -16.15 10.99
N LEU A 41 26.71 -15.09 10.20
CA LEU A 41 27.60 -14.71 9.11
C LEU A 41 28.57 -13.62 9.56
N SER A 42 29.83 -13.68 9.10
CA SER A 42 30.76 -12.57 9.25
C SER A 42 30.31 -11.35 8.44
N ALA A 43 30.83 -10.18 8.77
CA ALA A 43 30.47 -8.92 8.10
C ALA A 43 30.74 -8.98 6.59
N GLU A 44 31.80 -9.68 6.17
CA GLU A 44 32.18 -9.83 4.75
C GLU A 44 31.20 -10.72 3.98
N GLN A 45 30.75 -11.83 4.60
CA GLN A 45 29.80 -12.74 3.97
C GLN A 45 28.40 -12.13 3.86
N ARG A 46 28.05 -11.24 4.79
CA ARG A 46 26.82 -10.45 4.72
C ARG A 46 26.84 -9.48 3.53
N GLN A 47 27.97 -8.81 3.29
CA GLN A 47 28.15 -7.86 2.18
C GLN A 47 28.02 -8.55 0.80
N ALA A 48 28.68 -9.70 0.62
CA ALA A 48 28.63 -10.47 -0.62
C ALA A 48 27.22 -11.01 -0.92
N ARG A 49 26.52 -11.48 0.11
CA ARG A 49 25.13 -11.95 -0.03
C ARG A 49 24.16 -10.80 -0.30
N PHE A 50 24.40 -9.59 0.22
CA PHE A 50 23.59 -8.40 -0.08
C PHE A 50 23.74 -7.95 -1.53
N GLN A 51 24.95 -8.05 -2.10
CA GLN A 51 25.19 -7.80 -3.53
C GLN A 51 24.52 -8.85 -4.42
N GLN A 52 24.48 -10.11 -3.99
CA GLN A 52 23.79 -11.19 -4.71
C GLN A 52 22.25 -11.13 -4.56
N MET A 53 21.71 -10.65 -3.43
CA MET A 53 20.27 -10.46 -3.20
C MET A 53 19.73 -9.09 -3.64
N GLY A 54 20.61 -8.14 -3.97
CA GLY A 54 20.26 -6.81 -4.49
C GLY A 54 19.57 -6.84 -5.86
N GLY A 55 19.62 -7.98 -6.56
CA GLY A 55 18.86 -8.21 -7.81
C GLY A 55 17.50 -8.88 -7.62
N ALA A 56 17.24 -9.57 -6.49
CA ALA A 56 16.03 -10.35 -6.27
C ALA A 56 14.97 -9.65 -5.41
N ASN A 57 15.37 -8.68 -4.57
CA ASN A 57 14.44 -7.91 -3.74
C ASN A 57 13.83 -6.68 -4.45
N ALA A 58 14.37 -6.28 -5.61
CA ALA A 58 13.75 -5.26 -6.46
C ALA A 58 12.48 -5.76 -7.19
N ALA A 59 12.33 -7.08 -7.35
CA ALA A 59 11.13 -7.71 -7.92
C ALA A 59 10.04 -7.94 -6.86
N GLY A 60 10.41 -8.21 -5.61
CA GLY A 60 9.45 -8.36 -4.49
C GLY A 60 8.74 -7.05 -4.11
N GLN A 61 9.39 -5.91 -4.32
CA GLN A 61 8.80 -4.60 -4.03
C GLN A 61 7.82 -4.10 -5.11
N ARG A 62 7.79 -4.76 -6.28
CA ARG A 62 6.77 -4.54 -7.32
C ARG A 62 5.52 -5.41 -7.10
N GLY A 63 5.66 -6.58 -6.48
CA GLY A 63 4.52 -7.45 -6.13
C GLY A 63 3.67 -6.93 -4.96
N VAL A 64 4.27 -6.19 -4.03
CA VAL A 64 3.57 -5.59 -2.86
C VAL A 64 2.71 -4.39 -3.25
N ARG A 65 2.81 -3.85 -4.47
CA ARG A 65 1.91 -2.78 -4.95
C ARG A 65 0.60 -3.30 -5.52
N ALA A 66 0.50 -4.59 -5.84
CA ALA A 66 -0.69 -5.16 -6.48
C ALA A 66 -1.88 -5.38 -5.52
N GLY A 67 -1.65 -5.31 -4.19
CA GLY A 67 -2.71 -5.36 -3.16
C GLY A 67 -2.98 -4.02 -2.46
N ASN A 68 -2.24 -2.96 -2.80
CA ASN A 68 -2.38 -1.67 -2.15
C ASN A 68 -3.44 -0.87 -2.90
N GLY A 69 -4.40 -0.26 -2.17
CA GLY A 69 -5.57 0.48 -2.65
C GLY A 69 -5.31 1.74 -3.50
N PHE A 70 -4.28 1.71 -4.33
CA PHE A 70 -3.99 2.67 -5.36
C PHE A 70 -4.79 2.30 -6.62
N THR A 71 -5.49 3.26 -7.20
CA THR A 71 -6.25 3.08 -8.43
C THR A 71 -6.10 4.35 -9.25
N VAL A 72 -5.73 4.18 -10.53
CA VAL A 72 -5.54 5.26 -11.48
C VAL A 72 -6.39 4.93 -12.70
N GLY A 73 -7.09 5.93 -13.21
CA GLY A 73 -8.00 5.74 -14.32
C GLY A 73 -8.93 6.92 -14.53
N GLU A 74 -9.93 6.69 -15.37
CA GLU A 74 -10.96 7.67 -15.73
C GLU A 74 -12.27 7.35 -14.99
N ILE A 75 -12.98 8.36 -14.51
CA ILE A 75 -14.27 8.15 -13.83
C ILE A 75 -15.36 7.92 -14.89
N LEU A 76 -16.01 6.76 -14.89
CA LEU A 76 -17.14 6.41 -15.75
C LEU A 76 -18.49 6.78 -15.14
N ALA A 77 -18.61 6.65 -13.82
CA ALA A 77 -19.85 6.92 -13.10
C ALA A 77 -19.55 7.40 -11.67
N LYS A 78 -20.49 8.13 -11.07
CA LYS A 78 -20.41 8.65 -9.71
C LYS A 78 -21.76 8.58 -9.03
N ASP A 79 -21.75 8.09 -7.80
CA ASP A 79 -22.86 8.10 -6.85
C ASP A 79 -22.51 8.99 -5.63
N ALA A 80 -23.37 8.97 -4.59
CA ALA A 80 -23.17 9.75 -3.37
C ALA A 80 -21.87 9.38 -2.62
N ASN A 81 -21.54 8.08 -2.57
CA ASN A 81 -20.43 7.54 -1.77
C ASN A 81 -19.53 6.60 -2.57
N SER A 82 -19.65 6.59 -3.91
CA SER A 82 -18.84 5.74 -4.78
C SER A 82 -18.56 6.37 -6.13
N ILE A 83 -17.46 5.97 -6.75
CA ILE A 83 -17.14 6.24 -8.15
C ILE A 83 -16.74 4.94 -8.85
N THR A 84 -17.10 4.81 -10.12
CA THR A 84 -16.63 3.72 -10.99
C THR A 84 -15.50 4.25 -11.84
N VAL A 85 -14.31 3.66 -11.71
CA VAL A 85 -13.10 4.06 -12.42
C VAL A 85 -12.78 3.03 -13.49
N LYS A 86 -12.69 3.47 -14.75
CA LYS A 86 -12.09 2.71 -15.86
C LYS A 86 -10.59 2.65 -15.65
N LEU A 87 -10.07 1.43 -15.55
CA LEU A 87 -8.65 1.16 -15.42
C LEU A 87 -7.97 1.16 -16.79
N ASN A 88 -6.67 1.41 -16.80
CA ASN A 88 -5.86 1.42 -18.02
C ASN A 88 -5.76 0.04 -18.70
N ASP A 89 -6.05 -1.04 -17.98
CA ASP A 89 -6.07 -2.42 -18.49
C ASP A 89 -7.40 -2.79 -19.19
N GLY A 90 -8.34 -1.83 -19.30
CA GLY A 90 -9.66 -2.03 -19.89
C GLY A 90 -10.72 -2.52 -18.91
N GLY A 91 -10.35 -2.85 -17.66
CA GLY A 91 -11.29 -3.17 -16.60
C GLY A 91 -11.93 -1.95 -15.94
N SER A 92 -12.77 -2.18 -14.95
CA SER A 92 -13.35 -1.13 -14.10
C SER A 92 -13.30 -1.52 -12.63
N LYS A 93 -13.17 -0.52 -11.75
CA LYS A 93 -13.19 -0.70 -10.29
C LYS A 93 -14.10 0.32 -9.62
N ILE A 94 -14.88 -0.12 -8.64
CA ILE A 94 -15.68 0.78 -7.79
C ILE A 94 -14.81 1.22 -6.60
N VAL A 95 -14.78 2.54 -6.35
CA VAL A 95 -14.06 3.16 -5.23
C VAL A 95 -15.09 3.82 -4.31
N PHE A 96 -15.11 3.43 -3.04
CA PHE A 96 -15.95 4.07 -2.03
C PHE A 96 -15.29 5.33 -1.46
N ILE A 97 -16.08 6.37 -1.23
CA ILE A 97 -15.66 7.69 -0.76
C ILE A 97 -16.32 7.95 0.59
N ALA A 98 -15.50 8.28 1.59
CA ALA A 98 -15.96 8.72 2.90
C ALA A 98 -16.06 10.25 2.95
N THR A 99 -16.81 10.79 3.90
CA THR A 99 -16.88 12.24 4.13
C THR A 99 -15.55 12.85 4.55
N SER A 100 -14.65 12.05 5.12
CA SER A 100 -13.28 12.44 5.47
C SER A 100 -12.28 12.37 4.30
N THR A 101 -12.70 11.88 3.13
CA THR A 101 -11.82 11.77 1.96
C THR A 101 -11.47 13.15 1.42
N GLN A 102 -10.18 13.52 1.49
CA GLN A 102 -9.70 14.76 0.88
C GLN A 102 -9.59 14.62 -0.63
N VAL A 103 -10.19 15.56 -1.37
CA VAL A 103 -10.13 15.60 -2.83
C VAL A 103 -9.16 16.69 -3.25
N MET A 104 -8.03 16.28 -3.83
CA MET A 104 -7.04 17.20 -4.38
C MET A 104 -7.36 17.44 -5.85
N LYS A 105 -7.50 18.71 -6.23
CA LYS A 105 -7.72 19.11 -7.61
C LYS A 105 -6.61 20.06 -8.03
N SER A 106 -5.94 19.74 -9.13
CA SER A 106 -5.07 20.68 -9.83
C SER A 106 -5.90 21.46 -10.84
N ALA A 107 -5.67 22.76 -10.93
CA ALA A 107 -6.24 23.64 -11.93
C ALA A 107 -5.11 24.47 -12.56
N VAL A 108 -5.33 24.98 -13.77
CA VAL A 108 -4.43 25.97 -14.36
C VAL A 108 -4.59 27.25 -13.56
N GLY A 109 -3.50 27.71 -12.94
CA GLY A 109 -3.45 28.97 -12.20
C GLY A 109 -2.92 30.12 -13.05
N SER A 110 -3.07 31.31 -12.51
CA SER A 110 -2.57 32.58 -13.01
C SER A 110 -1.59 33.19 -12.00
N LEU A 111 -0.90 34.27 -12.37
CA LEU A 111 -0.03 34.99 -11.43
C LEU A 111 -0.83 35.66 -10.30
N ASP A 112 -2.09 36.00 -10.55
CA ASP A 112 -2.97 36.63 -9.56
C ASP A 112 -3.36 35.66 -8.42
N ASP A 113 -3.24 34.35 -8.66
CA ASP A 113 -3.47 33.32 -7.64
C ASP A 113 -2.30 33.20 -6.65
N LEU A 114 -1.16 33.87 -6.90
CA LEU A 114 0.00 33.85 -6.02
C LEU A 114 -0.15 34.89 -4.90
N ILE A 115 -0.96 34.55 -3.91
CA ILE A 115 -1.25 35.43 -2.78
C ILE A 115 -0.22 35.23 -1.66
N VAL A 116 0.20 36.33 -1.04
CA VAL A 116 1.13 36.30 0.10
C VAL A 116 0.52 35.51 1.26
N GLY A 117 1.27 34.54 1.78
CA GLY A 117 0.83 33.68 2.89
C GLY A 117 0.33 32.30 2.46
N GLU A 118 0.18 32.06 1.16
CA GLU A 118 -0.13 30.72 0.65
C GLU A 118 1.10 29.80 0.62
N ASN A 119 0.85 28.49 0.74
CA ASN A 119 1.89 27.49 0.62
C ASN A 119 2.08 27.13 -0.84
N ILE A 120 3.32 27.22 -1.32
CA ILE A 120 3.67 26.90 -2.70
C ILE A 120 4.83 25.92 -2.76
N SER A 121 4.91 25.19 -3.87
CA SER A 121 6.11 24.44 -4.28
C SER A 121 6.58 24.99 -5.61
N VAL A 122 7.82 25.44 -5.66
CA VAL A 122 8.43 26.00 -6.87
C VAL A 122 9.44 25.01 -7.43
N ASN A 123 9.34 24.70 -8.72
CA ASN A 123 10.38 23.99 -9.45
C ASN A 123 11.01 24.96 -10.45
N GLY A 124 12.34 25.07 -10.41
CA GLY A 124 13.07 26.05 -11.21
C GLY A 124 14.59 25.85 -11.13
N ALA A 125 15.32 26.73 -11.79
CA ALA A 125 16.78 26.77 -11.72
C ALA A 125 17.22 27.66 -10.56
N ALA A 126 18.11 27.15 -9.70
CA ALA A 126 18.75 27.97 -8.67
C ALA A 126 19.86 28.83 -9.30
N ASN A 127 19.90 30.10 -8.92
CA ASN A 127 20.86 31.09 -9.40
C ASN A 127 22.02 31.24 -8.39
N GLN A 128 23.15 31.82 -8.81
CA GLN A 128 24.34 31.98 -7.97
C GLN A 128 24.14 32.93 -6.78
N ASP A 129 23.16 33.84 -6.88
CA ASP A 129 22.75 34.77 -5.83
C ASP A 129 21.82 34.13 -4.78
N GLY A 130 21.49 32.85 -4.94
CA GLY A 130 20.57 32.11 -4.06
C GLY A 130 19.09 32.26 -4.42
N SER A 131 18.75 33.02 -5.46
CA SER A 131 17.38 33.10 -5.98
C SER A 131 17.02 31.88 -6.86
N ILE A 132 15.74 31.71 -7.18
CA ILE A 132 15.25 30.63 -8.07
C ILE A 132 14.46 31.25 -9.22
N THR A 133 14.83 30.88 -10.45
CA THR A 133 14.04 31.17 -11.66
C THR A 133 13.02 30.06 -11.87
N ALA A 134 11.75 30.33 -11.54
CA ALA A 134 10.67 29.34 -11.57
C ALA A 134 10.32 28.89 -13.01
N GLN A 135 10.17 27.58 -13.22
CA GLN A 135 9.62 26.97 -14.44
C GLN A 135 8.19 26.47 -14.21
N SER A 136 7.87 26.03 -13.00
CA SER A 136 6.51 25.73 -12.58
C SER A 136 6.31 26.05 -11.10
N ILE A 137 5.11 26.51 -10.77
CA ILE A 137 4.67 26.79 -9.41
C ILE A 137 3.42 25.98 -9.16
N GLN A 138 3.42 25.20 -8.08
CA GLN A 138 2.25 24.46 -7.63
C GLN A 138 1.76 25.06 -6.32
N LEU A 139 0.55 25.61 -6.35
CA LEU A 139 -0.18 26.01 -5.15
C LEU A 139 -0.53 24.76 -4.35
N ARG A 140 -0.24 24.77 -3.06
CA ARG A 140 -0.62 23.71 -2.13
C ARG A 140 -1.75 24.22 -1.26
N PRO A 141 -2.91 23.53 -1.24
CA PRO A 141 -3.95 23.93 -0.31
C PRO A 141 -3.40 23.86 1.10
N ALA A 142 -3.78 24.84 1.94
CA ALA A 142 -3.48 24.77 3.35
C ALA A 142 -4.13 23.50 3.90
N SER A 143 -3.32 22.54 4.37
CA SER A 143 -3.81 21.36 5.05
C SER A 143 -4.78 21.82 6.14
N ALA A 144 -6.06 21.45 6.04
CA ALA A 144 -7.08 21.81 7.00
C ALA A 144 -6.82 21.10 8.34
N SER A 145 -5.82 21.59 9.08
CA SER A 145 -5.55 21.26 10.48
C SER A 145 -6.10 22.39 11.36
N LYS A 146 -7.38 22.72 11.15
CA LYS A 146 -8.17 23.49 12.12
C LYS A 146 -9.40 22.65 12.48
N LEU A 147 -9.15 21.58 13.23
CA LEU A 147 -10.14 21.05 14.16
C LEU A 147 -9.95 21.87 15.45
N ASN A 148 -10.80 22.89 15.63
CA ASN A 148 -11.12 23.41 16.95
C ASN A 148 -12.31 22.60 17.47
#